data_AF-A0A940IH52-F1
#
_entry.id   AF-A0A940IH52-F1
#
_cell.length_a   1.000
_cell.length_b   1.000
_cell.length_c   1.000
_cell.angle_alpha   90.00
_cell.angle_beta   90.00
_cell.angle_gamma   90.00
#
_symmetry.space_group_name_H-M   'P 1'
#
loop_
_entity.id
_entity.type
_entity.pdbx_description
1 polymer ?
#
loop_
_entity_poly.entity_id
_entity_poly.type
_entity_poly.pdbx_seq_one_letter_code
_entity_poly.pdbx_strand_id
1 'polypeptide(L)'
;MNKFTKNFYDGTVLSFDGKVYYIRLLGGKNVIMKFTVMHQMCSFPDSMLENGHIKDGTKIHLCEIRRSDGETILPDHRYYFDANKEERKAFPDADLVAREDFCRLLQDVIDKPEMSEVVKESVRLFFTGFDQAACSMLRTILKIK
;
A
#
# COMPACT_ATOMS: atom_id res chain seq x y z
N MET A 1 19.78 11.85 23.82
CA MET A 1 18.78 10.91 23.26
C MET A 1 17.57 11.71 22.81
N ASN A 2 17.35 11.86 21.51
CA ASN A 2 16.14 12.52 21.01
C ASN A 2 14.95 11.57 21.25
N LYS A 3 14.18 11.85 22.31
CA LYS A 3 12.95 11.11 22.60
C LYS A 3 11.96 11.40 21.48
N PHE A 4 11.55 10.37 20.75
CA PHE A 4 10.36 10.43 19.91
C PHE A 4 9.22 9.71 20.61
N THR A 5 8.01 10.24 20.49
CA THR A 5 6.79 9.56 20.93
C THR A 5 5.99 9.13 19.71
N LYS A 6 5.35 7.97 19.82
CA LYS A 6 4.43 7.43 18.81
C LYS A 6 3.04 7.36 19.41
N ASN A 7 2.08 7.98 18.75
CA ASN A 7 0.66 7.84 19.06
C ASN A 7 -0.04 7.23 17.86
N PHE A 8 -1.11 6.48 18.11
CA PHE A 8 -1.92 5.87 17.06
C PHE A 8 -3.32 6.46 17.11
N TYR A 9 -3.85 6.75 15.93
CA TYR A 9 -5.15 7.38 15.77
C TYR A 9 -5.96 6.61 14.75
N ASP A 10 -7.24 6.49 15.05
CA ASP A 10 -8.24 6.14 14.07
C ASP A 10 -8.77 7.39 13.38
N GLY A 11 -9.11 7.24 12.10
CA GLY A 11 -9.75 8.27 11.31
C GLY A 11 -10.70 7.70 10.26
N THR A 12 -11.33 8.58 9.52
CA THR A 12 -12.22 8.26 8.42
C THR A 12 -11.84 9.09 7.21
N VAL A 13 -11.64 8.44 6.07
CA VAL A 13 -11.46 9.12 4.79
C VAL A 13 -12.77 9.80 4.43
N LEU A 14 -12.72 11.12 4.22
CA LEU A 14 -13.89 11.92 3.84
C LEU A 14 -14.01 11.99 2.32
N SER A 15 -12.89 12.24 1.64
CA SER A 15 -12.83 12.38 0.19
C SER A 15 -11.39 12.24 -0.33
N PHE A 16 -11.27 11.85 -1.60
CA PHE A 16 -10.03 11.90 -2.38
C PHE A 16 -10.19 12.77 -3.62
N ASP A 17 -9.29 13.72 -3.86
CA ASP A 17 -9.37 14.65 -5.01
C ASP A 17 -8.50 14.26 -6.21
N GLY A 18 -7.91 13.07 -6.17
CA GLY A 18 -6.92 12.61 -7.16
C GLY A 18 -5.46 12.87 -6.74
N LYS A 19 -5.21 13.69 -5.71
CA LYS A 19 -3.85 14.00 -5.22
C LYS A 19 -3.71 13.86 -3.71
N VAL A 20 -4.74 14.22 -2.96
CA VAL A 20 -4.73 14.20 -1.49
C VAL A 20 -6.01 13.58 -0.94
N TYR A 21 -5.87 12.91 0.20
CA TYR A 21 -6.95 12.44 1.04
C TYR A 21 -7.28 13.48 2.10
N TYR A 22 -8.57 13.75 2.27
CA TYR A 22 -9.10 14.51 3.39
C TYR A 22 -9.59 13.53 4.44
N ILE A 23 -9.04 13.60 5.65
CA ILE A 23 -9.25 12.60 6.70
C ILE A 23 -9.75 13.29 7.96
N ARG A 24 -10.78 12.75 8.60
CA ARG A 24 -11.21 13.15 9.93
C ARG A 24 -10.71 12.18 10.97
N LEU A 25 -9.94 12.64 11.94
CA LEU A 25 -9.49 11.83 13.08
C LEU A 25 -10.59 11.71 14.14
N LEU A 26 -10.61 10.60 14.87
CA LEU A 26 -11.39 10.43 16.10
C LEU A 26 -10.86 11.42 17.16
N GLY A 27 -11.54 12.55 17.29
CA GLY A 27 -11.08 13.73 18.02
C GLY A 27 -11.39 15.05 17.31
N GLY A 28 -11.93 15.00 16.08
CA GLY A 28 -12.42 16.18 15.36
C GLY A 28 -11.36 16.94 14.56
N LYS A 29 -10.07 16.58 14.69
CA LYS A 29 -8.98 17.11 13.87
C LYS A 29 -9.10 16.57 12.44
N ASN A 30 -8.94 17.45 11.45
CA ASN A 30 -8.83 17.05 10.05
C ASN A 30 -7.35 17.01 9.63
N VAL A 31 -7.00 16.03 8.80
CA VAL A 31 -5.67 15.84 8.23
C VAL A 31 -5.79 15.78 6.72
N ILE A 32 -4.88 16.45 6.02
CA ILE A 32 -4.73 16.34 4.57
C ILE A 32 -3.46 15.53 4.31
N MET A 33 -3.58 14.40 3.60
CA MET A 33 -2.47 13.50 3.34
C MET A 33 -2.31 13.26 1.84
N LYS A 34 -1.10 13.43 1.31
CA LYS A 34 -0.83 13.16 -0.11
C LYS A 34 -1.01 11.67 -0.42
N PHE A 35 -1.50 11.38 -1.62
CA PHE A 35 -1.61 10.03 -2.16
C PHE A 35 -0.30 9.25 -2.00
N THR A 36 0.81 9.89 -2.42
CA THR A 36 2.13 9.28 -2.35
C THR A 36 2.55 8.90 -0.94
N VAL A 37 2.21 9.71 0.07
CA VAL A 37 2.53 9.43 1.48
C VAL A 37 1.67 8.30 2.02
N MET A 38 0.38 8.29 1.68
CA MET A 38 -0.56 7.25 2.12
C MET A 38 -0.16 5.87 1.58
N HIS A 39 0.34 5.81 0.34
CA HIS A 39 0.65 4.55 -0.35
C HIS A 39 2.15 4.19 -0.36
N GLN A 40 3.03 5.02 0.20
CA GLN A 40 4.49 4.84 0.07
C GLN A 40 5.00 3.51 0.65
N MET A 41 4.34 2.98 1.67
CA MET A 41 4.79 1.80 2.42
C MET A 41 3.62 1.01 3.03
N CYS A 42 2.40 1.20 2.53
CA CYS A 42 1.22 0.50 3.03
C CYS A 42 0.59 -0.31 1.90
N SER A 43 0.42 -1.61 2.14
CA SER A 43 -0.45 -2.45 1.32
C SER A 43 -1.81 -2.49 2.01
N PHE A 44 -2.76 -1.71 1.50
CA PHE A 44 -4.12 -1.73 2.04
C PHE A 44 -4.85 -2.99 1.57
N PRO A 45 -5.76 -3.55 2.39
CA PRO A 45 -6.73 -4.55 1.95
C PRO A 45 -7.51 -4.06 0.72
N ASP A 46 -7.79 -4.96 -0.23
CA ASP A 46 -8.55 -4.67 -1.44
C ASP A 46 -9.99 -4.24 -1.10
N SER A 47 -10.57 -4.73 0.01
CA SER A 47 -11.89 -4.27 0.46
C SER A 47 -11.93 -2.77 0.77
N MET A 48 -10.79 -2.17 1.14
CA MET A 48 -10.65 -0.74 1.43
C MET A 48 -10.42 0.10 0.17
N LEU A 49 -10.09 -0.54 -0.97
CA LEU A 49 -9.69 0.15 -2.19
C LEU A 49 -10.82 0.17 -3.23
N GLU A 50 -10.93 1.30 -3.94
CA GLU A 50 -11.73 1.47 -5.14
C GLU A 50 -10.89 2.21 -6.16
N ASN A 51 -10.79 1.69 -7.40
CA ASN A 51 -10.02 2.32 -8.47
C ASN A 51 -8.59 2.76 -8.04
N GLY A 52 -7.91 1.93 -7.24
CA GLY A 52 -6.53 2.19 -6.78
C GLY A 52 -6.37 3.25 -5.68
N HIS A 53 -7.46 3.74 -5.08
CA HIS A 53 -7.42 4.65 -3.92
C HIS A 53 -8.33 4.15 -2.79
N ILE A 54 -8.14 4.68 -1.59
CA ILE A 54 -8.94 4.29 -0.41
C ILE A 54 -10.35 4.88 -0.56
N LYS A 55 -11.39 4.04 -0.42
CA LYS A 55 -12.80 4.45 -0.52
C LYS A 55 -13.16 5.52 0.50
N ASP A 56 -14.04 6.44 0.10
CA ASP A 56 -14.64 7.39 1.02
C ASP A 56 -15.45 6.66 2.10
N GLY A 57 -15.43 7.18 3.32
CA GLY A 57 -16.03 6.55 4.50
C GLY A 57 -15.19 5.42 5.13
N THR A 58 -14.09 5.01 4.50
CA THR A 58 -13.21 3.97 5.03
C THR A 58 -12.54 4.43 6.34
N LYS A 59 -12.56 3.55 7.35
CA LYS A 59 -11.79 3.75 8.57
C LYS A 59 -10.32 3.47 8.33
N ILE A 60 -9.46 4.33 8.86
CA ILE A 60 -8.02 4.23 8.70
C ILE A 60 -7.31 4.37 10.05
N HIS A 61 -6.27 3.57 10.25
CA HIS A 61 -5.27 3.74 11.30
C HIS A 61 -4.06 4.54 10.82
N LEU A 62 -3.69 5.54 11.61
CA LEU A 62 -2.53 6.41 11.40
C LEU A 62 -1.62 6.37 12.62
N CYS A 63 -0.34 6.59 12.40
CA CYS A 63 0.69 6.78 13.40
C CYS A 63 1.20 8.22 13.35
N GLU A 64 1.08 8.93 14.45
CA GLU A 64 1.74 10.21 14.69
C GLU A 64 3.09 9.96 15.34
N ILE A 65 4.13 10.53 14.74
CA ILE A 65 5.50 10.51 15.25
C ILE A 65 5.82 11.94 15.65
N ARG A 66 5.98 12.17 16.95
CA ARG A 66 6.48 13.45 17.48
C ARG A 66 7.95 13.36 17.80
N ARG A 67 8.69 14.34 17.32
CA ARG A 67 10.10 14.59 17.61
C ARG A 67 10.23 16.01 18.18
N SER A 68 11.40 16.34 18.73
CA SER A 68 11.66 17.68 19.28
C SER A 68 11.54 18.80 18.25
N ASP A 69 11.69 18.46 16.97
CA ASP A 69 11.67 19.36 15.80
C ASP A 69 10.35 19.31 15.00
N GLY A 70 9.38 18.46 15.37
CA GLY A 70 8.08 18.46 14.70
C GLY A 70 7.20 17.22 14.92
N GLU A 71 6.00 17.29 14.36
CA GLU A 71 4.99 16.23 14.31
C GLU A 71 4.87 15.73 12.86
N THR A 72 4.79 14.41 12.67
CA THR A 72 4.48 13.81 11.36
C THR A 72 3.43 12.74 11.53
N ILE A 73 2.39 12.76 10.70
CA ILE A 73 1.34 11.74 10.68
C ILE A 73 1.50 10.91 9.41
N LEU A 74 1.56 9.58 9.58
CA LEU A 74 1.72 8.60 8.51
C LEU A 74 0.72 7.46 8.69
N PRO A 75 0.36 6.71 7.65
CA PRO A 75 -0.40 5.47 7.80
C PRO A 75 0.38 4.42 8.61
N ASP A 76 -0.31 3.63 9.43
CA ASP A 76 0.32 2.54 10.17
C ASP A 76 0.57 1.32 9.26
N HIS A 77 1.71 1.32 8.59
CA HIS A 77 2.11 0.24 7.68
C HIS A 77 2.03 -1.16 8.28
N ARG A 78 2.26 -1.35 9.58
CA ARG A 78 2.20 -2.67 10.21
C ARG A 78 0.76 -3.15 10.31
N TYR A 79 -0.13 -2.25 10.73
CA TYR A 79 -1.56 -2.55 10.78
C TYR A 79 -2.09 -2.99 9.41
N TYR A 80 -1.78 -2.23 8.35
CA TYR A 80 -2.29 -2.56 7.02
C TYR A 80 -1.64 -3.79 6.41
N PHE A 81 -0.36 -4.03 6.67
CA PHE A 81 0.31 -5.25 6.25
C PHE A 81 -0.38 -6.50 6.82
N ASP A 82 -0.66 -6.49 8.13
CA ASP A 82 -1.31 -7.62 8.80
C ASP A 82 -2.77 -7.77 8.33
N ALA A 83 -3.52 -6.67 8.23
CA ALA A 83 -4.91 -6.69 7.74
C ALA A 83 -5.02 -7.22 6.30
N ASN A 84 -4.14 -6.78 5.39
CA ASN A 84 -4.11 -7.27 4.01
C ASN A 84 -3.77 -8.77 3.96
N LYS A 85 -2.82 -9.22 4.81
CA LYS A 85 -2.48 -10.65 4.91
C LYS A 85 -3.66 -11.50 5.41
N GLU A 86 -4.44 -10.98 6.35
CA GLU A 86 -5.65 -11.66 6.83
C GLU A 86 -6.74 -11.73 5.77
N GLU A 87 -6.96 -10.64 5.03
CA GLU A 87 -7.93 -10.61 3.93
C GLU A 87 -7.57 -11.62 2.83
N ARG A 88 -6.30 -11.71 2.43
CA ARG A 88 -5.83 -12.70 1.46
C ARG A 88 -6.04 -14.14 1.92
N LYS A 89 -5.89 -14.41 3.21
CA LYS A 89 -6.20 -15.75 3.76
C LYS A 89 -7.69 -16.06 3.72
N ALA A 90 -8.54 -15.05 3.90
CA ALA A 90 -9.99 -15.19 3.88
C ALA A 90 -10.55 -15.32 2.45
N PHE A 91 -9.88 -14.71 1.46
CA PHE A 91 -10.30 -14.70 0.05
C PHE A 91 -9.19 -15.21 -0.90
N PRO A 92 -8.87 -16.52 -0.84
CA PRO A 92 -7.78 -17.09 -1.65
C PRO A 92 -8.02 -17.04 -3.17
N ASP A 93 -9.29 -16.93 -3.60
CA ASP A 93 -9.64 -16.85 -5.03
C ASP A 93 -9.22 -15.50 -5.68
N ALA A 94 -9.15 -14.42 -4.89
CA ALA A 94 -8.61 -13.14 -5.35
C ALA A 94 -7.06 -13.18 -5.45
N ASP A 95 -6.40 -13.91 -4.55
CA ASP A 95 -4.96 -14.20 -4.59
C ASP A 95 -4.58 -15.06 -5.80
N LEU A 96 -5.50 -15.93 -6.26
CA LEU A 96 -5.35 -16.72 -7.48
C LEU A 96 -5.23 -15.84 -8.74
N VAL A 97 -6.08 -14.82 -8.90
CA VAL A 97 -6.03 -13.92 -10.06
C VAL A 97 -4.71 -13.11 -10.08
N ALA A 98 -4.30 -12.57 -8.93
CA ALA A 98 -3.03 -11.85 -8.83
C ALA A 98 -1.81 -12.76 -9.09
N ARG A 99 -1.87 -14.02 -8.63
CA ARG A 99 -0.86 -15.05 -8.91
C ARG A 99 -0.78 -15.43 -10.37
N GLU A 100 -1.92 -15.68 -11.02
CA GLU A 100 -1.97 -16.03 -12.44
C GLU A 100 -1.39 -14.90 -13.29
N ASP A 101 -1.76 -13.66 -12.99
CA ASP A 101 -1.29 -12.51 -13.75
C ASP A 101 0.21 -12.24 -13.51
N PHE A 102 0.70 -12.41 -12.27
CA PHE A 102 2.13 -12.36 -11.98
C PHE A 102 2.92 -13.46 -12.70
N CYS A 103 2.45 -14.71 -12.66
CA CYS A 103 3.09 -15.84 -13.32
C CYS A 103 3.19 -15.63 -14.84
N ARG A 104 2.13 -15.10 -15.46
CA ARG A 104 2.12 -14.76 -16.89
C ARG A 104 3.15 -13.69 -17.22
N LEU A 105 3.16 -12.59 -16.46
CA LEU A 105 4.13 -11.51 -16.65
C LEU A 105 5.57 -11.99 -16.43
N LEU A 106 5.79 -12.89 -15.47
CA LEU A 106 7.10 -13.45 -15.15
C LEU A 106 7.63 -14.32 -16.31
N GLN A 107 6.76 -15.16 -16.90
CA GLN A 107 7.11 -15.97 -18.08
C GLN A 107 7.58 -15.10 -19.26
N ASP A 108 6.98 -13.93 -19.46
CA ASP A 108 7.33 -13.03 -20.56
C ASP A 108 8.71 -12.34 -20.41
N VAL A 109 9.33 -12.40 -19.21
CA VAL A 109 10.60 -11.74 -18.90
C VAL A 109 11.70 -12.66 -18.40
N ILE A 110 11.39 -13.88 -17.96
CA ILE A 110 12.35 -14.75 -17.24
C ILE A 110 13.56 -15.14 -18.10
N ASP A 111 13.37 -15.25 -19.41
CA ASP A 111 14.41 -15.62 -20.36
C ASP A 111 15.22 -14.42 -20.89
N LYS A 112 14.97 -13.20 -20.38
CA LYS A 112 15.66 -11.96 -20.80
C LYS A 112 16.76 -11.60 -19.79
N PRO A 113 18.06 -11.90 -20.08
CA PRO A 113 19.15 -11.73 -19.11
C PRO A 113 19.30 -10.29 -18.61
N GLU A 114 19.01 -9.32 -19.49
CA GLU A 114 19.05 -7.88 -19.20
C GLU A 114 18.01 -7.44 -18.15
N MET A 115 17.01 -8.27 -17.87
CA MET A 115 15.94 -7.98 -16.91
C MET A 115 16.13 -8.68 -15.55
N SER A 116 17.22 -9.43 -15.36
CA SER A 116 17.41 -10.35 -14.23
C SER A 116 17.26 -9.70 -12.84
N GLU A 117 17.78 -8.49 -12.63
CA GLU A 117 17.66 -7.80 -11.34
C GLU A 117 16.24 -7.35 -11.05
N VAL A 118 15.51 -6.88 -12.07
CA VAL A 118 14.11 -6.46 -11.89
C VAL A 118 13.20 -7.66 -11.69
N VAL A 119 13.49 -8.79 -12.36
CA VAL A 119 12.81 -10.06 -12.14
C VAL A 119 12.98 -10.52 -10.69
N LYS A 120 14.22 -10.53 -10.16
CA LYS A 120 14.50 -10.91 -8.77
C LYS A 120 13.74 -10.02 -7.78
N GLU A 121 13.76 -8.71 -8.00
CA GLU A 121 13.07 -7.77 -7.11
C GLU A 121 11.55 -7.90 -7.18
N SER A 122 10.99 -8.14 -8.37
CA SER A 122 9.55 -8.39 -8.57
C SER A 122 9.12 -9.67 -7.84
N VAL A 123 9.92 -10.75 -7.93
CA VAL A 123 9.68 -12.00 -7.20
C VAL A 123 9.74 -11.76 -5.68
N ARG A 124 10.73 -11.00 -5.19
CA ARG A 124 10.83 -10.64 -3.78
C ARG A 124 9.60 -9.88 -3.28
N LEU A 125 9.14 -8.87 -4.04
CA LEU A 125 7.95 -8.09 -3.71
C LEU A 125 6.70 -8.97 -3.69
N PHE A 126 6.56 -9.86 -4.67
CA PHE A 126 5.43 -10.78 -4.76
C PHE A 126 5.32 -11.66 -3.50
N PHE A 127 6.41 -12.32 -3.11
CA PHE A 127 6.43 -13.20 -1.93
C PHE A 127 6.38 -12.45 -0.59
N THR A 128 6.64 -11.15 -0.58
CA THR A 128 6.48 -10.30 0.61
C THR A 128 5.11 -9.64 0.70
N GLY A 129 4.16 -9.97 -0.18
CA GLY A 129 2.78 -9.48 -0.13
C GLY A 129 2.57 -8.12 -0.82
N PHE A 130 3.50 -7.72 -1.68
CA PHE A 130 3.42 -6.54 -2.54
C PHE A 130 3.22 -6.95 -4.02
N ASP A 131 2.28 -7.85 -4.26
CA ASP A 131 1.90 -8.38 -5.58
C ASP A 131 1.57 -7.29 -6.62
N GLN A 132 0.81 -6.24 -6.27
CA GLN A 132 0.53 -5.14 -7.19
C GLN A 132 1.79 -4.40 -7.62
N ALA A 133 2.74 -4.19 -6.69
CA ALA A 133 4.02 -3.56 -7.00
C ALA A 133 4.87 -4.48 -7.88
N ALA A 134 4.90 -5.78 -7.59
CA ALA A 134 5.57 -6.79 -8.38
C ALA A 134 5.02 -6.85 -9.83
N CYS A 135 3.70 -6.92 -9.99
CA CYS A 135 3.04 -6.90 -11.31
C CYS A 135 3.29 -5.58 -12.05
N SER A 136 3.26 -4.44 -11.36
CA SER A 136 3.52 -3.12 -11.97
C SER A 136 4.96 -3.01 -12.49
N MET A 137 5.94 -3.53 -11.74
CA MET A 137 7.34 -3.55 -12.20
C MET A 137 7.50 -4.39 -13.47
N LEU A 138 6.89 -5.58 -13.52
CA LEU A 138 6.94 -6.43 -14.70
C LEU A 138 6.21 -5.81 -15.91
N ARG A 139 5.01 -5.25 -15.72
CA ARG A 139 4.25 -4.55 -16.78
C ARG A 139 5.01 -3.35 -17.34
N THR A 140 5.69 -2.58 -16.48
CA THR A 140 6.49 -1.42 -16.90
C THR A 140 7.61 -1.83 -17.86
N ILE A 141 8.30 -2.93 -17.56
CA ILE A 141 9.36 -3.47 -18.42
C ILE A 141 8.80 -4.01 -19.73
N LEU A 142 7.66 -4.70 -19.66
CA LEU A 142 6.98 -5.24 -20.83
C LEU A 142 6.27 -4.17 -21.66
N LYS A 143 6.21 -2.91 -21.19
CA LYS A 143 5.46 -1.80 -21.79
C LYS A 143 3.97 -2.12 -21.99
N ILE A 144 3.41 -2.94 -21.10
CA ILE A 144 1.98 -3.29 -21.07
C ILE A 144 1.29 -2.26 -20.17
N LYS A 145 0.24 -1.61 -20.70
CA LYS A 145 -0.59 -0.66 -19.94
C LYS A 145 -1.59 -1.38 -19.05
#